data_AF-A0A0Q4KU09-F1
#
_entry.id   AF-A0A0Q4KU09-F1
#
_cell.length_a   1.000
_cell.length_b   1.000
_cell.length_c   1.000
_cell.angle_alpha   90.00
_cell.angle_beta   90.00
_cell.angle_gamma   90.00
#
_symmetry.space_group_name_H-M   'P 1'
#
loop_
_entity.id
_entity.type
_entity.pdbx_description
1 polymer ?
#
loop_
_entity_poly.entity_id
_entity_poly.type
_entity_poly.pdbx_seq_one_letter_code
_entity_poly.pdbx_strand_id
1 'polypeptide(L)'
;MFAHHVRALLARQRREDEEAIAGSLKRTGFRAQGDDRETRGPPRRASTSGRERTVDFHAASPLTRRDRQTGGFRVPHFDVKAVMAIHPPSRNGVAHPRCGGGGMSAVAHFDYVTDGARIGLATHIDYIRRETGVVDPAGEMLLDMLDEQEMRGDLNQLACYTNIPGGWDRARSLFEAAERAAPPPKSHLLQASTAQVTSFEYQLKFGGAPTWFREMTRRLRAEAEEVEREAIERGRPARHRTVTIAEVSGKEAYERLDWFEHRRFAGDLVSWKQGRTQRSQHRFVGELPDGLSAVDRHEILSRFCGMLADDGWMVVGAIHQPDRHNDRRNFHIHVDGVDRPAEWLDDFGCWDFEHTARRNGKVTHPDRQKKVRYPTPPAGLLRDRFITIVNEVIGDRPDVVRYLHGTYADNGIGLTPLEHMGNRARSTRDRDGGGIAQRPEDPRR
;
A
#
# COMPACT_ATOMS: atom_id res chain seq x y z
N MET A 1 18.25 -6.09 40.53
CA MET A 1 19.37 -6.95 40.06
C MET A 1 18.92 -7.82 38.86
N PHE A 2 18.54 -7.23 37.71
CA PHE A 2 18.17 -7.97 36.48
C PHE A 2 18.52 -7.24 35.17
N ALA A 3 19.33 -6.17 35.21
CA ALA A 3 19.62 -5.32 34.05
C ALA A 3 20.22 -6.09 32.85
N HIS A 4 21.01 -7.15 33.11
CA HIS A 4 21.58 -7.97 32.04
C HIS A 4 20.55 -8.93 31.40
N HIS A 5 19.65 -9.52 32.20
CA HIS A 5 18.54 -10.35 31.70
C HIS A 5 17.55 -9.52 30.88
N VAL A 6 17.25 -8.30 31.33
CA VAL A 6 16.41 -7.34 30.60
C VAL A 6 17.07 -6.92 29.28
N ARG A 7 18.39 -6.62 29.28
CA ARG A 7 19.12 -6.35 28.03
C ARG A 7 19.11 -7.54 27.08
N ALA A 8 19.24 -8.76 27.58
CA ALA A 8 19.21 -9.98 26.76
C ALA A 8 17.82 -10.24 26.16
N LEU A 9 16.75 -10.07 26.95
CA LEU A 9 15.36 -10.15 26.49
C LEU A 9 15.04 -9.07 25.44
N LEU A 10 15.43 -7.82 25.70
CA LEU A 10 15.25 -6.71 24.75
C LEU A 10 16.06 -6.90 23.47
N ALA A 11 17.28 -7.44 23.56
CA ALA A 11 18.11 -7.71 22.39
C ALA A 11 17.62 -8.91 21.57
N ARG A 12 16.95 -9.87 22.20
CA ARG A 12 16.29 -11.00 21.53
C ARG A 12 14.99 -10.55 20.88
N GLN A 13 14.13 -9.85 21.62
CA GLN A 13 12.87 -9.33 21.09
C GLN A 13 13.10 -8.31 19.97
N ARG A 14 14.09 -7.42 20.10
CA ARG A 14 14.48 -6.51 19.02
C ARG A 14 14.90 -7.27 17.76
N ARG A 15 15.62 -8.39 17.90
CA ARG A 15 15.98 -9.25 16.75
C ARG A 15 14.74 -9.90 16.13
N GLU A 16 13.84 -10.41 16.95
CA GLU A 16 12.58 -11.02 16.48
C GLU A 16 11.67 -9.97 15.79
N ASP A 17 11.59 -8.74 16.31
CA ASP A 17 10.86 -7.62 15.71
C ASP A 17 11.54 -7.13 14.41
N GLU A 18 12.87 -7.00 14.39
CA GLU A 18 13.64 -6.65 13.19
C GLU A 18 13.51 -7.74 12.11
N GLU A 19 13.48 -9.01 12.49
CA GLU A 19 13.24 -10.15 11.59
C GLU A 19 11.80 -10.21 11.09
N ALA A 20 10.81 -9.87 11.91
CA ALA A 20 9.41 -9.75 11.50
C ALA A 20 9.20 -8.61 10.49
N ILE A 21 9.79 -7.44 10.77
CA ILE A 21 9.74 -6.26 9.89
C ILE A 21 10.55 -6.50 8.60
N ALA A 22 11.76 -7.04 8.70
CA ALA A 22 12.58 -7.37 7.53
C ALA A 22 11.97 -8.52 6.71
N GLY A 23 11.33 -9.49 7.36
CA GLY A 23 10.58 -10.58 6.71
C GLY A 23 9.32 -10.08 5.98
N SER A 24 8.67 -9.04 6.52
CA SER A 24 7.56 -8.32 5.87
C SER A 24 8.06 -7.49 4.66
N LEU A 25 9.19 -6.78 4.81
CA LEU A 25 9.82 -6.00 3.74
C LEU A 25 10.41 -6.88 2.61
N LYS A 26 10.93 -8.06 2.93
CA LYS A 26 11.39 -9.03 1.91
C LYS A 26 10.23 -9.69 1.15
N ARG A 27 9.09 -9.95 1.83
CA ARG A 27 7.87 -10.47 1.19
C ARG A 27 7.19 -9.46 0.25
N THR A 28 7.39 -8.17 0.47
CA THR A 28 6.88 -7.07 -0.38
C THR A 28 7.79 -6.72 -1.56
N GLY A 29 8.79 -7.54 -1.87
CA GLY A 29 9.60 -7.40 -3.10
C GLY A 29 10.63 -6.27 -3.09
N PHE A 30 10.96 -5.69 -1.93
CA PHE A 30 12.08 -4.75 -1.81
C PHE A 30 13.42 -5.48 -1.94
N ARG A 31 13.92 -5.63 -3.18
CA ARG A 31 15.34 -5.93 -3.40
C ARG A 31 16.15 -4.68 -3.09
N ALA A 32 16.99 -4.74 -2.06
CA ALA A 32 18.12 -3.83 -1.92
C ALA A 32 18.99 -4.00 -3.16
N GLN A 33 19.05 -3.00 -4.02
CA GLN A 33 19.90 -3.00 -5.20
C GLN A 33 21.35 -2.92 -4.72
N GLY A 34 22.07 -4.03 -4.86
CA GLY A 34 23.49 -4.13 -4.58
C GLY A 34 24.33 -3.28 -5.54
N ASP A 35 25.56 -3.01 -5.08
CA ASP A 35 26.62 -2.21 -5.69
C ASP A 35 26.69 -2.25 -7.22
N ASP A 36 26.53 -1.08 -7.84
CA ASP A 36 27.23 -0.71 -9.06
C ASP A 36 27.64 0.76 -8.93
N ARG A 37 28.84 0.96 -8.36
CA ARG A 37 29.59 2.21 -8.50
C ARG A 37 30.06 2.28 -9.95
N GLU A 38 29.50 3.21 -10.72
CA GLU A 38 30.24 4.17 -11.56
C GLU A 38 29.31 4.95 -12.49
N THR A 39 29.72 6.19 -12.81
CA THR A 39 29.11 7.21 -13.69
C THR A 39 28.17 8.25 -13.04
N ARG A 40 28.80 9.23 -12.36
CA ARG A 40 28.22 10.54 -12.02
C ARG A 40 28.27 11.48 -13.23
N GLY A 41 27.10 11.85 -13.78
CA GLY A 41 26.93 13.05 -14.61
C GLY A 41 26.37 14.21 -13.78
N PRO A 42 26.59 15.48 -14.18
CA PRO A 42 26.21 16.66 -13.39
C PRO A 42 24.68 16.89 -13.39
N PRO A 43 24.12 17.52 -12.34
CA PRO A 43 22.68 17.68 -12.15
C PRO A 43 22.09 18.73 -13.11
N ARG A 44 21.14 18.32 -13.95
CA ARG A 44 20.32 19.22 -14.78
C ARG A 44 19.27 19.93 -13.92
N ARG A 45 19.26 21.27 -13.96
CA ARG A 45 18.13 22.11 -13.54
C ARG A 45 16.92 21.81 -14.42
N ALA A 46 15.79 21.40 -13.82
CA ALA A 46 14.53 21.23 -14.54
C ALA A 46 13.69 22.51 -14.43
N SER A 47 13.36 23.07 -15.59
CA SER A 47 12.46 24.20 -15.75
C SER A 47 11.00 23.79 -15.53
N THR A 48 10.29 24.65 -14.80
CA THR A 48 8.84 24.59 -14.59
C THR A 48 8.12 24.96 -15.89
N SER A 49 7.38 24.02 -16.48
CA SER A 49 6.40 24.31 -17.52
C SER A 49 5.05 23.73 -17.13
N GLY A 50 4.06 24.63 -17.09
CA GLY A 50 2.70 24.41 -16.59
C GLY A 50 2.00 23.19 -17.18
N ARG A 51 1.81 22.18 -16.33
CA ARG A 51 0.77 21.17 -16.45
C ARG A 51 -0.25 21.43 -15.36
N GLU A 52 -1.52 21.31 -15.72
CA GLU A 52 -2.66 21.28 -14.79
C GLU A 52 -2.32 20.41 -13.57
N ARG A 53 -2.55 20.99 -12.39
CA ARG A 53 -2.31 20.32 -11.11
C ARG A 53 -3.36 19.22 -10.93
N THR A 54 -3.08 18.02 -11.43
CA THR A 54 -3.70 16.81 -10.87
C THR A 54 -3.19 16.67 -9.44
N VAL A 55 -4.08 16.92 -8.48
CA VAL A 55 -3.81 16.72 -7.05
C VAL A 55 -3.50 15.24 -6.83
N ASP A 56 -2.29 14.95 -6.36
CA ASP A 56 -1.86 13.60 -5.99
C ASP A 56 -2.37 13.30 -4.58
N PHE A 57 -3.45 12.52 -4.49
CA PHE A 57 -4.02 12.03 -3.24
C PHE A 57 -3.30 10.79 -2.69
N HIS A 58 -2.18 10.35 -3.27
CA HIS A 58 -1.52 9.09 -2.94
C HIS A 58 -0.23 9.22 -2.12
N ALA A 59 0.20 10.44 -1.79
CA ALA A 59 1.36 10.66 -0.95
C ALA A 59 0.98 10.78 0.54
N ALA A 60 1.58 9.94 1.39
CA ALA A 60 1.61 10.20 2.83
C ALA A 60 2.24 11.58 3.08
N SER A 61 1.72 12.33 4.05
CA SER A 61 2.16 13.67 4.36
C SER A 61 3.54 13.68 5.08
N PRO A 62 4.66 14.12 4.46
CA PRO A 62 5.89 14.37 5.22
C PRO A 62 5.81 15.53 6.23
N LEU A 63 6.51 15.26 7.32
CA LEU A 63 6.87 16.01 8.53
C LEU A 63 7.02 17.53 8.37
N THR A 64 5.98 18.28 8.73
CA THR A 64 6.11 19.72 9.05
C THR A 64 5.56 19.96 10.44
N ARG A 65 6.28 20.75 11.26
CA ARG A 65 5.84 21.24 12.59
C ARG A 65 4.57 22.13 12.54
N ARG A 66 3.93 22.27 11.37
CA ARG A 66 2.71 23.04 11.13
C ARG A 66 1.74 22.18 10.35
N ASP A 67 0.45 22.37 10.62
CA ASP A 67 -0.62 21.80 9.81
C ASP A 67 -0.57 22.36 8.39
N ARG A 68 -0.80 21.47 7.42
CA ARG A 68 -0.73 21.76 5.98
C ARG A 68 -1.87 22.61 5.45
N GLN A 69 -2.89 22.76 6.30
CA GLN A 69 -4.13 23.46 6.03
C GLN A 69 -4.19 24.63 7.00
N THR A 70 -4.65 25.77 6.50
CA THR A 70 -4.76 27.00 7.28
C THR A 70 -6.00 26.94 8.18
N GLY A 71 -5.87 27.26 9.47
CA GLY A 71 -6.99 27.43 10.41
C GLY A 71 -7.14 26.31 11.44
N GLY A 72 -8.14 26.42 12.32
CA GLY A 72 -8.48 25.41 13.35
C GLY A 72 -9.33 24.24 12.83
N PHE A 73 -9.38 24.04 11.52
CA PHE A 73 -10.22 23.05 10.84
C PHE A 73 -9.40 22.29 9.79
N ARG A 74 -9.77 21.05 9.49
CA ARG A 74 -9.02 20.19 8.56
C ARG A 74 -9.95 19.37 7.66
N VAL A 75 -9.67 19.36 6.36
CA VAL A 75 -10.28 18.42 5.41
C VAL A 75 -9.42 17.15 5.43
N PRO A 76 -9.93 15.98 5.87
CA PRO A 76 -9.07 14.84 6.13
C PRO A 76 -8.69 14.08 4.87
N HIS A 77 -7.54 13.42 4.91
CA HIS A 77 -7.22 12.33 3.99
C HIS A 77 -8.10 11.10 4.27
N PHE A 78 -8.87 10.69 3.26
CA PHE A 78 -9.64 9.46 3.28
C PHE A 78 -9.57 8.82 1.88
N ASP A 79 -9.08 7.58 1.82
CA ASP A 79 -8.85 6.85 0.57
C ASP A 79 -9.63 5.53 0.57
N VAL A 80 -10.24 5.22 -0.58
CA VAL A 80 -10.97 3.97 -0.81
C VAL A 80 -10.40 3.30 -2.06
N LYS A 81 -9.75 2.15 -1.88
CA LYS A 81 -9.14 1.38 -2.96
C LYS A 81 -9.80 0.03 -3.11
N ALA A 82 -10.24 -0.30 -4.31
CA ALA A 82 -10.61 -1.67 -4.64
C ALA A 82 -9.34 -2.52 -4.84
N VAL A 83 -9.25 -3.62 -4.12
CA VAL A 83 -8.18 -4.62 -4.28
C VAL A 83 -8.73 -5.74 -5.17
N MET A 84 -7.96 -6.08 -6.19
CA MET A 84 -8.31 -7.10 -7.17
C MET A 84 -7.54 -8.38 -6.85
N ALA A 85 -8.18 -9.52 -7.02
CA ALA A 85 -7.49 -10.81 -6.89
C ALA A 85 -6.32 -10.92 -7.88
N ILE A 86 -5.23 -11.52 -7.45
CA ILE A 86 -4.02 -11.65 -8.28
C ILE A 86 -4.01 -13.01 -8.98
N HIS A 87 -4.05 -12.97 -10.31
CA HIS A 87 -3.99 -14.11 -11.21
C HIS A 87 -2.82 -13.91 -12.17
N PRO A 88 -1.58 -14.28 -11.79
CA PRO A 88 -0.47 -14.25 -12.73
C PRO A 88 -0.69 -15.30 -13.83
N PRO A 89 -0.22 -15.04 -15.07
CA PRO A 89 -0.20 -16.06 -16.10
C PRO A 89 0.60 -17.26 -15.61
N SER A 90 0.05 -18.45 -15.81
CA SER A 90 0.63 -19.70 -15.32
C SER A 90 0.59 -20.79 -16.38
N ARG A 91 1.52 -21.73 -16.27
CA ARG A 91 1.59 -22.94 -17.09
C ARG A 91 1.78 -24.14 -16.16
N ASN A 92 0.92 -25.15 -16.28
CA ASN A 92 0.95 -26.36 -15.43
C ASN A 92 0.94 -26.03 -13.92
N GLY A 93 0.21 -24.99 -13.51
CA GLY A 93 0.13 -24.55 -12.11
C GLY A 93 1.30 -23.68 -11.63
N VAL A 94 2.33 -23.46 -12.46
CA VAL A 94 3.47 -22.61 -12.13
C VAL A 94 3.27 -21.22 -12.72
N ALA A 95 3.24 -20.19 -11.86
CA ALA A 95 3.15 -18.78 -12.27
C ALA A 95 4.46 -18.30 -12.92
N HIS A 96 4.35 -17.38 -13.88
CA HIS A 96 5.53 -16.79 -14.51
C HIS A 96 6.34 -15.93 -13.51
N PRO A 97 7.68 -16.07 -13.41
CA PRO A 97 8.49 -15.41 -12.38
C PRO A 97 8.41 -13.88 -12.35
N ARG A 98 8.12 -13.27 -13.50
CA ARG A 98 7.95 -11.81 -13.65
C ARG A 98 6.56 -11.28 -13.30
N CYS A 99 5.64 -12.17 -12.94
CA CYS A 99 4.25 -11.86 -12.69
C CYS A 99 3.91 -12.27 -11.26
N GLY A 100 3.46 -11.33 -10.43
CA GLY A 100 3.03 -11.60 -9.04
C GLY A 100 3.85 -10.94 -7.94
N GLY A 101 4.88 -10.15 -8.27
CA GLY A 101 5.76 -9.53 -7.28
C GLY A 101 5.39 -8.13 -6.78
N GLY A 102 4.31 -7.51 -7.28
CA GLY A 102 4.01 -6.09 -7.00
C GLY A 102 2.72 -5.82 -6.23
N GLY A 103 1.79 -6.78 -6.16
CA GLY A 103 0.52 -6.63 -5.45
C GLY A 103 0.52 -7.51 -4.20
N MET A 104 0.03 -6.97 -3.09
CA MET A 104 -0.28 -7.79 -1.92
C MET A 104 -1.58 -8.55 -2.18
N SER A 105 -1.60 -9.84 -1.85
CA SER A 105 -2.83 -10.63 -1.78
C SER A 105 -3.78 -10.03 -0.73
N ALA A 106 -5.06 -10.38 -0.80
CA ALA A 106 -6.07 -9.98 0.19
C ALA A 106 -5.62 -10.36 1.62
N VAL A 107 -5.00 -11.53 1.74
CA VAL A 107 -4.46 -12.08 2.98
C VAL A 107 -3.24 -11.32 3.47
N ALA A 108 -2.30 -11.00 2.58
CA ALA A 108 -1.13 -10.20 2.94
C ALA A 108 -1.54 -8.80 3.40
N HIS A 109 -2.63 -8.27 2.84
CA HIS A 109 -3.29 -7.05 3.31
C HIS A 109 -3.86 -7.21 4.72
N PHE A 110 -4.65 -8.26 4.97
CA PHE A 110 -5.15 -8.59 6.31
C PHE A 110 -4.00 -8.66 7.32
N ASP A 111 -2.96 -9.46 7.02
CA ASP A 111 -1.81 -9.65 7.91
C ASP A 111 -1.12 -8.31 8.19
N TYR A 112 -0.88 -7.49 7.14
CA TYR A 112 -0.32 -6.15 7.28
C TYR A 112 -1.18 -5.22 8.15
N VAL A 113 -2.50 -5.23 7.96
CA VAL A 113 -3.44 -4.40 8.73
C VAL A 113 -3.38 -4.79 10.21
N THR A 114 -3.45 -6.09 10.52
CA THR A 114 -3.44 -6.58 11.90
C THR A 114 -2.08 -6.48 12.57
N ASP A 115 -0.98 -6.71 11.84
CA ASP A 115 0.37 -6.63 12.41
C ASP A 115 0.83 -5.19 12.59
N GLY A 116 0.47 -4.26 11.69
CA GLY A 116 0.82 -2.84 11.84
C GLY A 116 0.12 -2.14 13.00
N ALA A 117 -0.93 -2.75 13.55
CA ALA A 117 -1.61 -2.29 14.76
C ALA A 117 -0.99 -2.84 16.06
N ARG A 118 -0.18 -3.91 15.98
CA ARG A 118 0.52 -4.48 17.13
C ARG A 118 1.70 -3.60 17.52
N ILE A 119 1.66 -3.08 18.73
CA ILE A 119 2.76 -2.34 19.33
C ILE A 119 3.76 -3.35 19.90
N GLY A 120 4.91 -3.46 19.24
CA GLY A 120 6.08 -4.14 19.78
C GLY A 120 6.68 -3.35 20.95
N LEU A 121 7.37 -4.04 21.87
CA LEU A 121 7.97 -3.41 23.05
C LEU A 121 9.00 -2.32 22.65
N ALA A 122 9.74 -2.54 21.57
CA ALA A 122 10.70 -1.56 21.06
C ALA A 122 10.02 -0.29 20.53
N THR A 123 8.88 -0.42 19.83
CA THR A 123 8.09 0.71 19.33
C THR A 123 7.47 1.50 20.47
N HIS A 124 6.94 0.79 21.49
CA HIS A 124 6.39 1.39 22.70
C HIS A 124 7.42 2.26 23.44
N ILE A 125 8.64 1.74 23.64
CA ILE A 125 9.73 2.47 24.28
C ILE A 125 10.19 3.67 23.44
N ASP A 126 10.26 3.55 22.11
CA ASP A 126 10.59 4.68 21.23
C ASP A 126 9.52 5.78 21.30
N TYR A 127 8.24 5.41 21.42
CA TYR A 127 7.15 6.35 21.60
C TYR A 127 7.26 7.12 22.93
N ILE A 128 7.44 6.42 24.06
CA ILE A 128 7.62 7.05 25.38
C ILE A 128 8.77 8.08 25.33
N ARG A 129 9.89 7.74 24.69
CA ARG A 129 11.04 8.65 24.53
C ARG A 129 10.70 9.89 23.71
N ARG A 130 9.90 9.75 22.66
CA ARG A 130 9.46 10.87 21.79
C ARG A 130 8.41 11.76 22.44
N GLU A 131 7.59 11.19 23.32
CA GLU A 131 6.54 11.91 24.04
C GLU A 131 7.10 12.67 25.25
N THR A 132 7.91 12.01 26.06
CA THR A 132 8.52 12.58 27.28
C THR A 132 9.72 13.49 27.00
N GLY A 133 10.33 13.38 25.81
CA GLY A 133 11.54 14.14 25.45
C GLY A 133 12.79 13.73 26.24
N VAL A 134 12.71 12.65 27.02
CA VAL A 134 13.81 12.14 27.83
C VAL A 134 14.78 11.38 26.91
N VAL A 135 15.83 12.08 26.48
CA VAL A 135 17.05 11.43 25.98
C VAL A 135 17.81 11.00 27.21
N ASP A 136 17.49 9.81 27.74
CA ASP A 136 18.07 9.26 28.97
C ASP A 136 19.60 9.50 29.07
N PRO A 137 20.06 10.53 29.81
CA PRO A 137 21.48 10.85 29.90
C PRO A 137 22.19 10.01 30.95
N ALA A 138 21.45 9.30 31.81
CA ALA A 138 21.94 8.66 33.03
C ALA A 138 21.60 7.16 33.16
N GLY A 139 20.79 6.59 32.27
CA GLY A 139 20.37 5.18 32.34
C GLY A 139 19.19 4.90 33.29
N GLU A 140 18.47 5.93 33.72
CA GLU A 140 17.50 5.87 34.83
C GLU A 140 16.04 6.04 34.39
N MET A 141 15.69 5.66 33.15
CA MET A 141 14.28 5.48 32.81
C MET A 141 13.76 4.25 33.59
N LEU A 142 13.27 4.48 34.81
CA LEU A 142 12.59 3.49 35.66
C LEU A 142 11.20 3.23 35.09
N LEU A 143 11.14 2.50 33.97
CA LEU A 143 9.90 1.91 33.48
C LEU A 143 9.60 0.65 34.31
N ASP A 144 8.43 0.60 34.93
CA ASP A 144 7.91 -0.67 35.39
C ASP A 144 7.49 -1.48 34.17
N MET A 145 8.29 -2.49 33.86
CA MET A 145 8.08 -3.32 32.68
C MET A 145 6.78 -4.13 32.73
N LEU A 146 6.17 -4.32 33.90
CA LEU A 146 4.88 -4.99 34.04
C LEU A 146 3.74 -4.03 33.68
N ASP A 147 3.74 -2.83 34.25
CA ASP A 147 2.75 -1.79 33.95
C ASP A 147 2.80 -1.39 32.46
N GLU A 148 3.99 -1.25 31.90
CA GLU A 148 4.16 -0.96 30.47
C GLU A 148 3.71 -2.11 29.57
N GLN A 149 3.80 -3.35 30.04
CA GLN A 149 3.26 -4.50 29.31
C GLN A 149 1.74 -4.55 29.36
N GLU A 150 1.13 -4.23 30.49
CA GLU A 150 -0.32 -4.14 30.67
C GLU A 150 -0.90 -3.01 29.82
N MET A 151 -0.35 -1.80 29.90
CA MET A 151 -0.76 -0.66 29.09
C MET A 151 -0.65 -0.96 27.59
N ARG A 152 0.43 -1.61 27.15
CA ARG A 152 0.60 -2.06 25.76
C ARG A 152 -0.44 -3.12 25.38
N GLY A 153 -0.78 -4.02 26.30
CA GLY A 153 -1.84 -5.00 26.14
C GLY A 153 -3.17 -4.34 25.84
N ASP A 154 -3.55 -3.34 26.64
CA ASP A 154 -4.79 -2.57 26.47
C ASP A 154 -4.80 -1.78 25.16
N LEU A 155 -3.69 -1.13 24.83
CA LEU A 155 -3.55 -0.41 23.55
C LEU A 155 -3.69 -1.35 22.35
N ASN A 156 -3.13 -2.56 22.41
CA ASN A 156 -3.26 -3.56 21.36
C ASN A 156 -4.69 -4.10 21.25
N GLN A 157 -5.42 -4.25 22.36
CA GLN A 157 -6.83 -4.63 22.33
C GLN A 157 -7.69 -3.57 21.66
N LEU A 158 -7.41 -2.29 21.93
CA LEU A 158 -8.11 -1.16 21.31
C LEU A 158 -7.67 -0.88 19.86
N ALA A 159 -6.53 -1.43 19.42
CA ALA A 159 -5.98 -1.14 18.10
C ALA A 159 -6.70 -1.86 16.95
N CYS A 160 -7.51 -2.89 17.23
CA CYS A 160 -8.12 -3.73 16.20
C CYS A 160 -9.63 -3.90 16.40
N TYR A 161 -10.35 -4.12 15.31
CA TYR A 161 -11.78 -4.41 15.29
C TYR A 161 -12.12 -5.41 14.18
N THR A 162 -13.08 -6.30 14.40
CA THR A 162 -13.72 -7.05 13.31
C THR A 162 -15.17 -7.38 13.65
N ASN A 163 -16.06 -7.37 12.65
CA ASN A 163 -17.42 -7.88 12.77
C ASN A 163 -17.55 -9.34 12.27
N ILE A 164 -16.43 -9.96 11.87
CA ILE A 164 -16.43 -11.31 11.30
C ILE A 164 -16.46 -12.31 12.46
N PRO A 165 -17.48 -13.21 12.52
CA PRO A 165 -17.57 -14.19 13.58
C PRO A 165 -16.46 -15.25 13.47
N GLY A 166 -16.11 -15.88 14.59
CA GLY A 166 -15.14 -16.99 14.64
C GLY A 166 -13.68 -16.58 14.86
N GLY A 167 -13.41 -15.32 15.21
CA GLY A 167 -12.07 -14.84 15.58
C GLY A 167 -11.16 -14.51 14.38
N TRP A 168 -9.92 -14.14 14.67
CA TRP A 168 -8.96 -13.62 13.67
C TRP A 168 -8.59 -14.62 12.58
N ASP A 169 -8.47 -15.91 12.90
CA ASP A 169 -8.20 -16.94 11.90
C ASP A 169 -9.38 -17.09 10.92
N ARG A 170 -10.61 -16.99 11.43
CA ARG A 170 -11.81 -17.02 10.59
C ARG A 170 -11.88 -15.75 9.74
N ALA A 171 -11.63 -14.58 10.31
CA ALA A 171 -11.52 -13.33 9.57
C ALA A 171 -10.48 -13.42 8.43
N ARG A 172 -9.28 -13.94 8.72
CA ARG A 172 -8.23 -14.18 7.72
C ARG A 172 -8.70 -15.10 6.59
N SER A 173 -9.38 -16.20 6.94
CA SER A 173 -9.91 -17.16 5.95
C SER A 173 -10.94 -16.56 5.00
N LEU A 174 -11.68 -15.52 5.42
CA LEU A 174 -12.64 -14.82 4.57
C LEU A 174 -11.93 -14.12 3.40
N PHE A 175 -10.82 -13.44 3.67
CA PHE A 175 -10.05 -12.71 2.66
C PHE A 175 -9.33 -13.69 1.71
N GLU A 176 -8.83 -14.81 2.23
CA GLU A 176 -8.33 -15.93 1.42
C GLU A 176 -9.40 -16.45 0.46
N ALA A 177 -10.59 -16.74 1.00
CA ALA A 177 -11.72 -17.23 0.25
C ALA A 177 -12.17 -16.22 -0.83
N ALA A 178 -12.26 -14.94 -0.47
CA ALA A 178 -12.69 -13.88 -1.39
C ALA A 178 -11.73 -13.74 -2.58
N GLU A 179 -10.43 -13.94 -2.37
CA GLU A 179 -9.45 -13.96 -3.44
C GLU A 179 -9.53 -15.24 -4.30
N ARG A 180 -9.67 -16.43 -3.68
CA ARG A 180 -9.86 -17.69 -4.43
C ARG A 180 -11.14 -17.71 -5.26
N ALA A 181 -12.23 -17.16 -4.74
CA ALA A 181 -13.52 -17.13 -5.40
C ALA A 181 -13.61 -16.10 -6.54
N ALA A 182 -12.66 -15.17 -6.64
CA ALA A 182 -12.59 -14.24 -7.74
C ALA A 182 -12.18 -14.98 -9.03
N PRO A 183 -12.97 -14.87 -10.12
CA PRO A 183 -12.65 -15.55 -11.36
C PRO A 183 -11.38 -14.95 -12.00
N PRO A 184 -10.55 -15.75 -12.69
CA PRO A 184 -9.42 -15.21 -13.41
C PRO A 184 -9.88 -14.18 -14.48
N PRO A 185 -9.04 -13.19 -14.80
CA PRO A 185 -9.37 -12.23 -15.85
C PRO A 185 -9.50 -12.95 -17.20
N LYS A 186 -10.35 -12.43 -18.08
CA LYS A 186 -10.50 -12.97 -19.44
C LYS A 186 -9.25 -12.74 -20.30
N SER A 187 -8.49 -11.70 -19.98
CA SER A 187 -7.31 -11.27 -20.73
C SER A 187 -6.23 -10.69 -19.83
N HIS A 188 -5.01 -10.68 -20.34
CA HIS A 188 -3.84 -10.04 -19.77
C HIS A 188 -3.25 -9.07 -20.78
N LEU A 189 -2.61 -8.02 -20.29
CA LEU A 189 -2.07 -6.93 -21.07
C LEU A 189 -0.55 -7.02 -21.09
N LEU A 190 0.03 -7.07 -22.28
CA LEU A 190 1.47 -6.88 -22.48
C LEU A 190 1.69 -5.42 -22.87
N GLN A 191 2.58 -4.75 -22.15
CA GLN A 191 2.83 -3.32 -22.32
C GLN A 191 4.30 -3.06 -22.61
N ALA A 192 4.58 -1.99 -23.37
CA ALA A 192 5.92 -1.51 -23.65
C ALA A 192 5.94 0.01 -23.69
N SER A 193 7.11 0.60 -23.49
CA SER A 193 7.29 2.05 -23.65
C SER A 193 7.47 2.39 -25.13
N THR A 194 6.87 3.48 -25.60
CA THR A 194 7.12 3.99 -26.96
C THR A 194 8.59 4.38 -27.18
N ALA A 195 9.40 4.52 -26.13
CA ALA A 195 10.85 4.69 -26.24
C ALA A 195 11.58 3.42 -26.73
N GLN A 196 10.94 2.25 -26.70
CA GLN A 196 11.55 0.95 -26.98
C GLN A 196 11.35 0.48 -28.43
N VAL A 197 10.76 1.29 -29.33
CA VAL A 197 10.47 0.90 -30.73
C VAL A 197 11.71 0.34 -31.43
N THR A 198 12.85 1.04 -31.32
CA THR A 198 14.10 0.63 -31.95
C THR A 198 14.60 -0.73 -31.43
N SER A 199 14.42 -1.02 -30.15
CA SER A 199 14.74 -2.32 -29.56
C SER A 199 13.83 -3.43 -30.10
N PHE A 200 12.53 -3.16 -30.27
CA PHE A 200 11.61 -4.11 -30.90
C PHE A 200 11.96 -4.39 -32.37
N GLU A 201 12.33 -3.35 -33.12
CA GLU A 201 12.79 -3.49 -34.51
C GLU A 201 14.10 -4.27 -34.61
N TYR A 202 15.01 -4.05 -33.67
CA TYR A 202 16.26 -4.82 -33.57
C TYR A 202 15.97 -6.31 -33.35
N GLN A 203 14.99 -6.65 -32.50
CA GLN A 203 14.57 -8.04 -32.28
C GLN A 203 14.01 -8.72 -33.54
N LEU A 204 13.37 -7.98 -34.45
CA LEU A 204 12.89 -8.50 -35.73
C LEU A 204 14.04 -8.92 -36.67
N LYS A 205 15.21 -8.30 -36.56
CA LYS A 205 16.37 -8.56 -37.43
C LYS A 205 17.07 -9.89 -37.13
N PHE A 206 16.94 -10.44 -35.92
CA PHE A 206 17.58 -11.70 -35.52
C PHE A 206 16.97 -12.97 -36.12
N GLY A 207 15.94 -12.86 -36.97
CA GLY A 207 15.22 -14.02 -37.50
C GLY A 207 14.37 -14.75 -36.44
N GLY A 208 13.50 -15.66 -36.88
CA GLY A 208 12.68 -16.48 -35.97
C GLY A 208 11.69 -15.70 -35.09
N ALA A 209 11.38 -14.44 -35.43
CA ALA A 209 10.39 -13.64 -34.72
C ALA A 209 8.96 -14.12 -35.08
N PRO A 210 8.15 -14.55 -34.08
CA PRO A 210 6.79 -15.00 -34.33
C PRO A 210 5.91 -13.91 -34.95
N THR A 211 4.81 -14.33 -35.60
CA THR A 211 3.84 -13.41 -36.22
C THR A 211 3.24 -12.44 -35.21
N TRP A 212 2.93 -12.92 -34.00
CA TRP A 212 2.41 -12.08 -32.92
C TRP A 212 3.40 -10.98 -32.47
N PHE A 213 4.71 -11.22 -32.56
CA PHE A 213 5.71 -10.23 -32.18
C PHE A 213 5.78 -9.11 -33.21
N ARG A 214 5.68 -9.45 -34.51
CA ARG A 214 5.57 -8.46 -35.59
C ARG A 214 4.36 -7.54 -35.39
N GLU A 215 3.25 -8.11 -34.96
CA GLU A 215 2.03 -7.34 -34.66
C GLU A 215 2.23 -6.39 -33.48
N MET A 216 2.85 -6.86 -32.40
CA MET A 216 3.20 -6.03 -31.24
C MET A 216 4.11 -4.87 -31.64
N THR A 217 5.15 -5.12 -32.44
CA THR A 217 6.05 -4.07 -32.96
C THR A 217 5.30 -3.06 -33.82
N ARG A 218 4.40 -3.52 -34.69
CA ARG A 218 3.59 -2.63 -35.54
C ARG A 218 2.72 -1.68 -34.71
N ARG A 219 2.06 -2.20 -33.67
CA ARG A 219 1.25 -1.39 -32.75
C ARG A 219 2.11 -0.38 -31.99
N LEU A 220 3.26 -0.82 -31.46
CA LEU A 220 4.16 0.06 -30.72
C LEU A 220 4.69 1.20 -31.58
N ARG A 221 5.01 0.92 -32.86
CA ARG A 221 5.46 1.93 -33.82
C ARG A 221 4.36 2.97 -34.08
N ALA A 222 3.14 2.53 -34.36
CA ALA A 222 2.02 3.45 -34.61
C ALA A 222 1.76 4.39 -33.41
N GLU A 223 1.85 3.86 -32.18
CA GLU A 223 1.75 4.66 -30.96
C GLU A 223 2.90 5.65 -30.77
N ALA A 224 4.12 5.28 -31.15
CA ALA A 224 5.26 6.19 -31.09
C ALA A 224 5.15 7.31 -32.13
N GLU A 225 4.70 7.01 -33.35
CA GLU A 225 4.43 8.00 -34.40
C GLU A 225 3.34 8.99 -33.96
N GLU A 226 2.31 8.53 -33.24
CA GLU A 226 1.32 9.42 -32.64
C GLU A 226 1.92 10.32 -31.57
N VAL A 227 2.75 9.79 -30.68
CA VAL A 227 3.43 10.59 -29.64
C VAL A 227 4.32 11.67 -30.28
N GLU A 228 5.01 11.36 -31.36
CA GLU A 228 5.82 12.32 -32.11
C GLU A 228 4.95 13.38 -32.82
N ARG A 229 3.84 12.97 -33.43
CA ARG A 229 2.88 13.89 -34.05
C ARG A 229 2.29 14.88 -33.04
N GLU A 230 1.83 14.39 -31.88
CA GLU A 230 1.32 15.24 -30.79
C GLU A 230 2.39 16.22 -30.27
N ALA A 231 3.65 15.80 -30.26
CA ALA A 231 4.79 16.61 -29.81
C ALA A 231 5.06 17.76 -30.78
N ILE A 232 5.06 17.48 -32.09
CA ILE A 232 5.20 18.47 -33.16
C ILE A 232 4.06 19.47 -33.11
N GLU A 233 2.81 19.00 -33.05
CA GLU A 233 1.62 19.86 -33.00
C GLU A 233 1.64 20.81 -31.79
N ARG A 234 2.09 20.33 -30.63
CA ARG A 234 2.16 21.12 -29.40
C ARG A 234 3.46 21.93 -29.25
N GLY A 235 4.41 21.80 -30.19
CA GLY A 235 5.72 22.45 -30.13
C GLY A 235 6.55 22.06 -28.89
N ARG A 236 6.39 20.83 -28.39
CA ARG A 236 7.03 20.33 -27.15
C ARG A 236 7.79 19.04 -27.43
N PRO A 237 8.83 18.70 -26.64
CA PRO A 237 9.52 17.42 -26.81
C PRO A 237 8.58 16.23 -26.59
N ALA A 238 8.77 15.18 -27.38
CA ALA A 238 8.03 13.92 -27.27
C ALA A 238 8.16 13.33 -25.87
N ARG A 239 7.02 13.01 -25.26
CA ARG A 239 6.96 12.36 -23.95
C ARG A 239 6.51 10.92 -24.16
N HIS A 240 7.47 10.00 -24.13
CA HIS A 240 7.19 8.58 -24.27
C HIS A 240 6.21 8.10 -23.20
N ARG A 241 5.35 7.14 -23.57
CA ARG A 241 4.31 6.58 -22.71
C ARG A 241 4.32 5.07 -22.80
N THR A 242 3.88 4.40 -21.73
CA THR A 242 3.66 2.96 -21.73
C THR A 242 2.33 2.67 -22.40
N VAL A 243 2.33 1.82 -23.41
CA VAL A 243 1.15 1.46 -24.20
C VAL A 243 0.91 -0.05 -24.16
N THR A 244 -0.35 -0.45 -24.28
CA THR A 244 -0.71 -1.87 -24.42
C THR A 244 -0.47 -2.32 -25.85
N ILE A 245 0.47 -3.24 -26.03
CA ILE A 245 0.88 -3.76 -27.35
C ILE A 245 0.24 -5.12 -27.68
N ALA A 246 -0.27 -5.83 -26.67
CA ALA A 246 -1.13 -6.99 -26.88
C ALA A 246 -2.10 -7.20 -25.72
N GLU A 247 -3.29 -7.70 -26.05
CA GLU A 247 -4.26 -8.26 -25.10
C GLU A 247 -4.41 -9.75 -25.43
N VAL A 248 -4.17 -10.61 -24.45
CA VAL A 248 -3.94 -12.05 -24.67
C VAL A 248 -4.55 -12.90 -23.57
N SER A 249 -4.78 -14.19 -23.83
CA SER A 249 -5.15 -15.14 -22.78
C SER A 249 -4.01 -15.36 -21.77
N GLY A 250 -4.30 -15.93 -20.60
CA GLY A 250 -3.27 -16.21 -19.58
C GLY A 250 -2.18 -17.17 -20.07
N LYS A 251 -2.55 -18.16 -20.89
CA LYS A 251 -1.61 -19.10 -21.51
C LYS A 251 -0.67 -18.39 -22.49
N GLU A 252 -1.22 -17.57 -23.38
CA GLU A 252 -0.43 -16.80 -24.33
C GLU A 252 0.45 -15.75 -23.65
N ALA A 253 -0.03 -15.11 -22.57
CA ALA A 253 0.79 -14.20 -21.78
C ALA A 253 2.02 -14.92 -21.22
N TYR A 254 1.84 -16.12 -20.66
CA TYR A 254 2.95 -16.94 -20.18
C TYR A 254 3.93 -17.23 -21.32
N GLU A 255 3.45 -17.78 -22.44
CA GLU A 255 4.29 -18.16 -23.59
C GLU A 255 5.07 -16.99 -24.17
N ARG A 256 4.45 -15.82 -24.29
CA ARG A 256 5.09 -14.63 -24.85
C ARG A 256 6.12 -14.04 -23.89
N LEU A 257 5.83 -14.00 -22.58
CA LEU A 257 6.81 -13.54 -21.59
C LEU A 257 8.02 -14.48 -21.53
N ASP A 258 7.78 -15.79 -21.54
CA ASP A 258 8.83 -16.82 -21.60
C ASP A 258 9.72 -16.66 -22.84
N TRP A 259 9.15 -16.30 -23.99
CA TRP A 259 9.90 -15.98 -25.20
C TRP A 259 10.81 -14.74 -25.02
N PHE A 260 10.37 -13.71 -24.30
CA PHE A 260 11.20 -12.53 -24.02
C PHE A 260 12.36 -12.86 -23.06
N GLU A 261 12.14 -13.73 -22.07
CA GLU A 261 13.18 -14.16 -21.13
C GLU A 261 14.34 -14.90 -21.83
N HIS A 262 13.99 -15.79 -22.75
CA HIS A 262 14.98 -16.62 -23.44
C HIS A 262 15.67 -15.91 -24.62
N ARG A 263 15.29 -14.67 -24.92
CA ARG A 263 15.82 -13.93 -26.07
C ARG A 263 16.76 -12.82 -25.61
N ARG A 264 17.95 -12.81 -26.21
CA ARG A 264 19.02 -11.86 -25.86
C ARG A 264 18.55 -10.42 -26.03
N PHE A 265 18.78 -9.59 -25.01
CA PHE A 265 18.37 -8.17 -24.97
C PHE A 265 16.87 -7.91 -25.08
N ALA A 266 16.03 -8.91 -24.77
CA ALA A 266 14.58 -8.80 -24.90
C ALA A 266 13.83 -8.80 -23.56
N GLY A 267 14.44 -9.30 -22.48
CA GLY A 267 13.80 -9.46 -21.16
C GLY A 267 13.01 -8.23 -20.71
N ASP A 268 13.62 -7.05 -20.70
CA ASP A 268 12.98 -5.83 -20.18
C ASP A 268 12.15 -5.03 -21.21
N LEU A 269 11.91 -5.58 -22.40
CA LEU A 269 11.15 -4.88 -23.45
C LEU A 269 9.66 -4.88 -23.20
N VAL A 270 9.15 -5.82 -22.41
CA VAL A 270 7.72 -5.96 -22.12
C VAL A 270 7.51 -6.02 -20.63
N SER A 271 6.51 -5.29 -20.16
CA SER A 271 5.92 -5.49 -18.85
C SER A 271 4.56 -6.16 -18.97
N TRP A 272 4.19 -6.90 -17.93
CA TRP A 272 2.89 -7.54 -17.82
C TRP A 272 1.99 -6.76 -16.89
N LYS A 273 0.73 -6.63 -17.27
CA LYS A 273 -0.34 -6.14 -16.42
C LYS A 273 -1.53 -7.09 -16.51
N GLN A 274 -2.09 -7.44 -15.35
CA GLN A 274 -3.32 -8.22 -15.30
C GLN A 274 -4.49 -7.44 -15.91
N GLY A 275 -5.34 -8.13 -16.68
CA GLY A 275 -6.60 -7.55 -17.12
C GLY A 275 -7.62 -7.47 -15.99
N ARG A 276 -8.84 -7.05 -16.34
CA ARG A 276 -9.91 -6.84 -15.36
C ARG A 276 -10.41 -8.18 -14.81
N THR A 277 -10.39 -8.31 -13.49
CA THR A 277 -11.05 -9.39 -12.73
C THR A 277 -12.11 -8.79 -11.79
N GLN A 278 -12.67 -9.57 -10.86
CA GLN A 278 -13.50 -9.09 -9.77
C GLN A 278 -12.63 -8.62 -8.59
N ARG A 279 -13.14 -7.64 -7.86
CA ARG A 279 -12.56 -7.20 -6.59
C ARG A 279 -12.74 -8.27 -5.52
N SER A 280 -11.68 -8.55 -4.77
CA SER A 280 -11.69 -9.42 -3.60
C SER A 280 -12.05 -8.65 -2.34
N GLN A 281 -11.55 -7.42 -2.17
CA GLN A 281 -11.84 -6.54 -1.04
C GLN A 281 -11.77 -5.06 -1.41
N HIS A 282 -12.15 -4.19 -0.48
CA HIS A 282 -11.76 -2.78 -0.49
C HIS A 282 -10.87 -2.49 0.71
N ARG A 283 -9.97 -1.53 0.52
CA ARG A 283 -9.14 -0.94 1.56
C ARG A 283 -9.57 0.50 1.78
N PHE A 284 -9.81 0.84 3.02
CA PHE A 284 -10.06 2.18 3.50
C PHE A 284 -8.84 2.65 4.29
N VAL A 285 -8.44 3.91 4.06
CA VAL A 285 -7.41 4.57 4.88
C VAL A 285 -7.96 5.92 5.29
N GLY A 286 -8.09 6.16 6.59
CA GLY A 286 -8.56 7.43 7.15
C GLY A 286 -7.56 7.99 8.14
N GLU A 287 -7.13 9.23 7.96
CA GLU A 287 -6.33 9.90 8.98
C GLU A 287 -7.18 10.26 10.21
N LEU A 288 -6.56 10.22 11.38
CA LEU A 288 -7.19 10.60 12.65
C LEU A 288 -6.62 11.95 13.15
N PRO A 289 -7.44 12.77 13.83
CA PRO A 289 -6.97 13.99 14.47
C PRO A 289 -5.88 13.71 15.51
N ASP A 290 -4.93 14.63 15.61
CA ASP A 290 -3.98 14.67 16.72
C ASP A 290 -4.71 15.04 18.04
N GLY A 291 -4.21 14.57 19.18
CA GLY A 291 -4.81 14.83 20.50
C GLY A 291 -5.93 13.86 20.92
N LEU A 292 -6.32 12.91 20.06
CA LEU A 292 -7.25 11.85 20.46
C LEU A 292 -6.60 10.82 21.39
N SER A 293 -7.37 10.31 22.36
CA SER A 293 -6.96 9.17 23.20
C SER A 293 -7.06 7.83 22.43
N ALA A 294 -6.50 6.75 22.98
CA ALA A 294 -6.66 5.42 22.39
C ALA A 294 -8.13 4.97 22.33
N VAL A 295 -8.91 5.31 23.36
CA VAL A 295 -10.35 5.02 23.44
C VAL A 295 -11.12 5.79 22.37
N ASP A 296 -10.83 7.09 22.18
CA ASP A 296 -11.46 7.89 21.11
C ASP A 296 -11.18 7.30 19.73
N ARG A 297 -9.92 6.92 19.48
CA ARG A 297 -9.52 6.32 18.19
C ARG A 297 -10.23 4.99 17.96
N HIS A 298 -10.34 4.16 19.01
CA HIS A 298 -11.07 2.90 18.95
C HIS A 298 -12.56 3.14 18.70
N GLU A 299 -13.18 4.12 19.35
CA GLU A 299 -14.59 4.45 19.15
C GLU A 299 -14.86 4.88 17.70
N ILE A 300 -13.98 5.70 17.11
CA ILE A 300 -14.06 6.07 15.69
C ILE A 300 -13.96 4.82 14.80
N LEU A 301 -12.98 3.96 15.05
CA LEU A 301 -12.79 2.73 14.29
C LEU A 301 -14.03 1.83 14.39
N SER A 302 -14.51 1.58 15.60
CA SER A 302 -15.65 0.71 15.89
C SER A 302 -16.94 1.24 15.29
N ARG A 303 -17.22 2.55 15.38
CA ARG A 303 -18.38 3.16 14.71
C ARG A 303 -18.29 3.10 13.20
N PHE A 304 -17.11 3.38 12.63
CA PHE A 304 -16.93 3.33 11.18
C PHE A 304 -17.06 1.90 10.65
N CYS A 305 -16.45 0.92 11.32
CA CYS A 305 -16.61 -0.49 10.96
C CYS A 305 -18.03 -1.00 11.20
N GLY A 306 -18.70 -0.57 12.28
CA GLY A 306 -20.09 -0.89 12.58
C GLY A 306 -21.05 -0.36 11.51
N MET A 307 -20.85 0.87 11.06
CA MET A 307 -21.59 1.44 9.93
C MET A 307 -21.39 0.64 8.63
N LEU A 308 -20.17 0.16 8.35
CA LEU A 308 -19.94 -0.73 7.21
C LEU A 308 -20.64 -2.09 7.40
N ALA A 309 -20.65 -2.62 8.62
CA ALA A 309 -21.37 -3.84 8.98
C ALA A 309 -22.88 -3.70 8.76
N ASP A 310 -23.47 -2.56 9.13
CA ASP A 310 -24.89 -2.24 8.91
C ASP A 310 -25.24 -2.19 7.42
N ASP A 311 -24.32 -1.71 6.58
CA ASP A 311 -24.44 -1.75 5.12
C ASP A 311 -24.28 -3.19 4.55
N GLY A 312 -23.84 -4.15 5.37
CA GLY A 312 -23.65 -5.57 5.02
C GLY A 312 -22.22 -5.95 4.65
N TRP A 313 -21.21 -5.16 5.02
CA TRP A 313 -19.81 -5.51 4.78
C TRP A 313 -19.25 -6.41 5.88
N MET A 314 -18.29 -7.24 5.51
CA MET A 314 -17.48 -8.03 6.44
C MET A 314 -16.11 -7.36 6.54
N VAL A 315 -15.74 -6.84 7.70
CA VAL A 315 -14.62 -5.91 7.85
C VAL A 315 -13.63 -6.30 8.95
N VAL A 316 -12.39 -5.91 8.71
CA VAL A 316 -11.30 -5.88 9.67
C VAL A 316 -10.73 -4.49 9.68
N GLY A 317 -10.77 -3.85 10.83
CA GLY A 317 -10.25 -2.51 11.06
C GLY A 317 -9.05 -2.55 12.00
N ALA A 318 -8.10 -1.67 11.79
CA ALA A 318 -6.98 -1.48 12.69
C ALA A 318 -6.49 -0.03 12.72
N ILE A 319 -5.98 0.41 13.86
CA ILE A 319 -5.36 1.72 14.06
C ILE A 319 -3.85 1.54 13.96
N HIS A 320 -3.24 2.19 12.97
CA HIS A 320 -1.78 2.19 12.81
C HIS A 320 -1.20 3.38 13.53
N GLN A 321 -0.20 3.11 14.36
CA GLN A 321 0.57 4.15 15.03
C GLN A 321 1.62 4.72 14.08
N PRO A 322 2.00 5.99 14.25
CA PRO A 322 3.19 6.54 13.64
C PRO A 322 4.43 5.70 13.95
N ASP A 323 5.15 5.30 12.90
CA ASP A 323 6.42 4.61 13.07
C ASP A 323 7.58 5.60 13.19
N ARG A 324 8.80 5.07 13.28
CA ARG A 324 10.00 5.90 13.39
C ARG A 324 10.28 6.78 12.18
N HIS A 325 9.64 6.49 11.05
CA HIS A 325 9.84 7.14 9.76
C HIS A 325 8.71 8.13 9.41
N ASN A 326 7.68 8.23 10.25
CA ASN A 326 6.51 9.08 10.04
C ASN A 326 6.33 10.15 11.12
N ASP A 327 5.44 11.11 10.88
CA ASP A 327 5.06 12.13 11.87
C ASP A 327 4.35 11.46 13.05
N ARG A 328 4.86 11.70 14.27
CA ARG A 328 4.33 11.15 15.52
C ARG A 328 2.86 11.45 15.80
N ARG A 329 2.25 12.37 15.03
CA ARG A 329 0.83 12.74 15.11
C ARG A 329 -0.05 11.98 14.12
N ASN A 330 0.55 11.25 13.17
CA ASN A 330 -0.15 10.65 12.04
C ASN A 330 -0.78 9.28 12.38
N PHE A 331 -1.64 9.25 13.38
CA PHE A 331 -2.51 8.10 13.61
C PHE A 331 -3.48 7.98 12.44
N HIS A 332 -3.72 6.76 11.98
CA HIS A 332 -4.64 6.50 10.88
C HIS A 332 -5.25 5.12 11.01
N ILE A 333 -6.46 4.96 10.49
CA ILE A 333 -7.12 3.66 10.40
C ILE A 333 -6.82 3.01 9.06
N HIS A 334 -6.65 1.69 9.08
CA HIS A 334 -6.82 0.82 7.93
C HIS A 334 -8.04 -0.05 8.15
N VAL A 335 -8.93 -0.09 7.17
CA VAL A 335 -10.05 -1.05 7.18
C VAL A 335 -10.01 -1.83 5.89
N ASP A 336 -9.94 -3.15 5.98
CA ASP A 336 -10.14 -4.04 4.85
C ASP A 336 -11.54 -4.63 4.94
N GLY A 337 -12.27 -4.60 3.83
CA GLY A 337 -13.67 -5.00 3.79
C GLY A 337 -14.01 -5.84 2.56
N VAL A 338 -14.63 -6.99 2.80
CA VAL A 338 -15.35 -7.74 1.77
C VAL A 338 -16.75 -7.15 1.65
N ASP A 339 -17.08 -6.70 0.44
CA ASP A 339 -18.32 -5.98 0.13
C ASP A 339 -19.52 -6.92 -0.08
N ARG A 340 -19.63 -7.94 0.78
CA ARG A 340 -20.68 -8.95 0.75
C ARG A 340 -20.88 -9.48 2.16
N PRO A 341 -22.12 -9.59 2.65
CA PRO A 341 -22.39 -10.40 3.82
C PRO A 341 -21.96 -11.84 3.52
N ALA A 342 -21.36 -12.52 4.49
CA ALA A 342 -20.89 -13.87 4.30
C ALA A 342 -21.05 -14.68 5.59
N GLU A 343 -21.47 -15.92 5.42
CA GLU A 343 -21.56 -16.90 6.50
C GLU A 343 -20.57 -18.04 6.26
N TRP A 344 -20.01 -18.57 7.35
CA TRP A 344 -19.26 -19.81 7.29
C TRP A 344 -20.21 -20.99 7.39
N LEU A 345 -20.13 -21.91 6.43
CA LEU A 345 -20.95 -23.11 6.40
C LEU A 345 -20.16 -24.28 6.97
N ASP A 346 -20.40 -24.63 8.23
CA ASP A 346 -19.65 -25.69 8.93
C ASP A 346 -19.76 -27.04 8.22
N ASP A 347 -20.93 -27.38 7.69
CA ASP A 347 -21.18 -28.63 6.95
C ASP A 347 -20.29 -28.78 5.69
N PHE A 348 -19.83 -27.66 5.12
CA PHE A 348 -19.01 -27.62 3.92
C PHE A 348 -17.57 -27.17 4.17
N GLY A 349 -17.27 -26.71 5.39
CA GLY A 349 -15.95 -26.18 5.75
C GLY A 349 -15.49 -25.00 4.88
N CYS A 350 -16.41 -24.15 4.44
CA CYS A 350 -16.10 -23.00 3.58
C CYS A 350 -17.08 -21.84 3.77
N TRP A 351 -16.76 -20.68 3.19
CA TRP A 351 -17.68 -19.54 3.14
C TRP A 351 -18.79 -19.75 2.13
N ASP A 352 -19.98 -19.20 2.38
CA ASP A 352 -21.18 -19.36 1.55
C ASP A 352 -20.95 -19.12 0.04
N PHE A 353 -20.07 -18.17 -0.28
CA PHE A 353 -19.77 -17.76 -1.65
C PHE A 353 -18.77 -18.68 -2.34
N GLU A 354 -18.04 -19.52 -1.58
CA GLU A 354 -17.19 -20.59 -2.11
C GLU A 354 -17.99 -21.87 -2.37
N HIS A 355 -19.06 -22.12 -1.61
CA HIS A 355 -19.87 -23.33 -1.81
C HIS A 355 -20.43 -23.37 -3.24
N THR A 356 -20.21 -24.51 -3.90
CA THR A 356 -20.66 -24.75 -5.26
C THR A 356 -21.54 -25.99 -5.36
N ALA A 357 -22.63 -25.87 -6.12
CA ALA A 357 -23.52 -26.96 -6.46
C ALA A 357 -23.73 -27.03 -7.98
N ARG A 358 -23.99 -28.23 -8.50
CA ARG A 358 -24.37 -28.41 -9.91
C ARG A 358 -25.89 -28.36 -10.05
N ARG A 359 -26.39 -27.39 -10.83
CA ARG A 359 -27.81 -27.30 -11.21
C ARG A 359 -27.92 -27.25 -12.73
N ASN A 360 -28.64 -28.19 -13.33
CA ASN A 360 -28.79 -28.33 -14.79
C ASN A 360 -27.43 -28.33 -15.53
N GLY A 361 -26.46 -29.07 -15.00
CA GLY A 361 -25.10 -29.18 -15.57
C GLY A 361 -24.19 -27.95 -15.39
N LYS A 362 -24.68 -26.87 -14.77
CA LYS A 362 -23.90 -25.65 -14.52
C LYS A 362 -23.46 -25.57 -13.07
N VAL A 363 -22.22 -25.11 -12.85
CA VAL A 363 -21.73 -24.73 -11.51
C VAL A 363 -22.46 -23.48 -11.06
N THR A 364 -23.06 -23.54 -9.87
CA THR A 364 -23.79 -22.45 -9.23
C THR A 364 -23.27 -22.26 -7.82
N HIS A 365 -23.44 -21.06 -7.26
CA HIS A 365 -23.13 -20.76 -5.86
C HIS A 365 -24.46 -20.47 -5.14
N PRO A 366 -25.14 -21.50 -4.62
CA PRO A 366 -26.52 -21.38 -4.15
C PRO A 366 -26.66 -20.46 -2.94
N ASP A 367 -25.70 -20.50 -2.00
CA ASP A 367 -25.77 -19.76 -0.74
C ASP A 367 -25.11 -18.37 -0.81
N ARG A 368 -24.52 -18.05 -1.96
CA ARG A 368 -23.81 -16.79 -2.16
C ARG A 368 -24.75 -15.60 -2.07
N GLN A 369 -24.61 -14.84 -1.00
CA GLN A 369 -25.35 -13.59 -0.74
C GLN A 369 -25.00 -12.49 -1.75
N LYS A 370 -25.79 -11.42 -1.90
CA LYS A 370 -25.47 -10.36 -2.88
C LYS A 370 -24.39 -9.41 -2.34
N LYS A 371 -23.54 -8.89 -3.23
CA LYS A 371 -22.61 -7.81 -2.87
C LYS A 371 -23.38 -6.54 -2.49
N VAL A 372 -22.85 -5.78 -1.54
CA VAL A 372 -23.33 -4.46 -1.17
C VAL A 372 -23.23 -3.54 -2.40
N ARG A 373 -24.28 -2.75 -2.64
CA ARG A 373 -24.35 -1.82 -3.77
C ARG A 373 -24.78 -0.44 -3.28
N TYR A 374 -24.00 0.55 -3.67
CA TYR A 374 -24.35 1.96 -3.51
C TYR A 374 -24.87 2.51 -4.85
N PRO A 375 -25.81 3.47 -4.84
CA PRO A 375 -26.33 4.09 -6.05
C PRO A 375 -25.27 4.94 -6.78
N THR A 376 -24.27 5.43 -6.04
CA THR A 376 -23.13 6.20 -6.55
C THR A 376 -21.81 5.56 -6.08
N PRO A 377 -20.66 5.90 -6.70
CA PRO A 377 -19.37 5.47 -6.18
C PRO A 377 -19.23 5.83 -4.68
N PRO A 378 -18.92 4.86 -3.80
CA PRO A 378 -19.12 5.04 -2.37
C PRO A 378 -18.07 5.93 -1.69
N ALA A 379 -16.99 6.31 -2.38
CA ALA A 379 -15.88 7.04 -1.77
C ALA A 379 -16.31 8.37 -1.11
N GLY A 380 -17.16 9.16 -1.79
CA GLY A 380 -17.68 10.42 -1.22
C GLY A 380 -18.58 10.18 -0.01
N LEU A 381 -19.55 9.27 -0.15
CA LEU A 381 -20.49 8.88 0.91
C LEU A 381 -19.75 8.39 2.17
N LEU A 382 -18.81 7.46 1.99
CA LEU A 382 -18.07 6.86 3.10
C LEU A 382 -17.12 7.85 3.77
N ARG A 383 -16.54 8.78 2.99
CA ARG A 383 -15.76 9.89 3.54
C ARG A 383 -16.62 10.80 4.40
N ASP A 384 -17.81 11.17 3.93
CA ASP A 384 -18.72 12.02 4.69
C ASP A 384 -19.12 11.34 6.01
N ARG A 385 -19.54 10.07 5.95
CA ARG A 385 -19.87 9.32 7.16
C ARG A 385 -18.67 9.19 8.12
N PHE A 386 -17.46 8.98 7.61
CA PHE A 386 -16.24 8.98 8.42
C PHE A 386 -16.01 10.34 9.11
N ILE A 387 -16.12 11.45 8.38
CA ILE A 387 -15.98 12.81 8.94
C ILE A 387 -17.03 13.06 10.03
N THR A 388 -18.29 12.65 9.79
CA THR A 388 -19.37 12.77 10.77
C THR A 388 -19.02 12.02 12.06
N ILE A 389 -18.63 10.74 11.95
CA ILE A 389 -18.24 9.90 13.10
C ILE A 389 -17.08 10.54 13.88
N VAL A 390 -16.02 10.98 13.18
CA VAL A 390 -14.87 11.64 13.82
C VAL A 390 -15.32 12.88 14.59
N ASN A 391 -16.10 13.75 13.96
CA ASN A 391 -16.57 14.98 14.59
C ASN A 391 -17.50 14.75 15.78
N GLU A 392 -18.33 13.70 15.74
CA GLU A 392 -19.19 13.30 16.86
C GLU A 392 -18.35 12.81 18.05
N VAL A 393 -17.31 12.01 17.81
CA VAL A 393 -16.41 11.53 18.87
C VAL A 393 -15.57 12.68 19.44
N ILE A 394 -15.11 13.62 18.61
CA ILE A 394 -14.44 14.83 19.08
C ILE A 394 -15.35 15.63 20.03
N GLY A 395 -16.64 15.75 19.68
CA GLY A 395 -17.59 16.57 20.45
C GLY A 395 -17.21 18.04 20.42
N ASP A 396 -17.24 18.71 21.57
CA ASP A 396 -16.93 20.14 21.70
C ASP A 396 -15.50 20.43 22.16
N ARG A 397 -14.59 19.44 22.10
CA ARG A 397 -13.19 19.59 22.50
C ARG A 397 -12.47 20.64 21.63
N PRO A 398 -12.05 21.79 22.19
CA PRO A 398 -11.44 22.86 21.41
C PRO A 398 -9.97 22.60 21.07
N ASP A 399 -9.33 21.65 21.75
CA ASP A 399 -7.93 21.24 21.61
C ASP A 399 -7.72 20.19 20.50
N VAL A 400 -8.79 19.59 19.99
CA VAL A 400 -8.75 18.60 18.90
C VAL A 400 -9.31 19.22 17.62
N VAL A 401 -8.55 19.10 16.53
CA VAL A 401 -8.94 19.68 15.23
C VAL A 401 -10.19 19.00 14.68
N ARG A 402 -11.21 19.80 14.37
CA ARG A 402 -12.44 19.32 13.71
C ARG A 402 -12.25 19.11 12.22
N TYR A 403 -12.94 18.12 11.68
CA TYR A 403 -12.94 17.82 10.26
C TYR A 403 -14.02 18.56 9.49
N LEU A 404 -13.69 18.97 8.27
CA LEU A 404 -14.63 19.61 7.34
C LEU A 404 -15.03 18.65 6.23
N HIS A 405 -16.30 18.67 5.89
CA HIS A 405 -16.85 18.03 4.70
C HIS A 405 -16.43 18.77 3.42
N GLY A 406 -16.54 18.10 2.28
CA GLY A 406 -16.24 18.69 0.97
C GLY A 406 -14.74 18.72 0.63
N THR A 407 -14.39 19.57 -0.34
CA THR A 407 -13.03 19.71 -0.87
C THR A 407 -12.29 20.88 -0.24
N TYR A 408 -10.98 20.97 -0.50
CA TYR A 408 -10.21 22.15 -0.13
C TYR A 408 -10.77 23.43 -0.77
N ALA A 409 -11.24 23.35 -2.01
CA ALA A 409 -11.83 24.48 -2.71
C ALA A 409 -13.13 24.95 -2.06
N ASP A 410 -14.01 24.00 -1.68
CA ASP A 410 -15.30 24.30 -1.03
C ASP A 410 -15.10 25.02 0.31
N ASN A 411 -14.00 24.71 1.01
CA ASN A 411 -13.67 25.28 2.31
C ASN A 411 -12.70 26.46 2.25
N GLY A 412 -12.31 26.92 1.05
CA GLY A 412 -11.33 28.01 0.89
C GLY A 412 -9.95 27.69 1.45
N ILE A 413 -9.59 26.41 1.57
CA ILE A 413 -8.30 25.97 2.12
C ILE A 413 -7.25 25.95 1.01
N GLY A 414 -6.22 26.78 1.16
CA GLY A 414 -5.02 26.71 0.34
C GLY A 414 -4.12 25.55 0.75
N LEU A 415 -3.70 24.73 -0.22
CA LEU A 415 -2.62 23.76 -0.02
C LEU A 415 -1.28 24.43 -0.29
N THR A 416 -0.34 24.32 0.63
CA THR A 416 1.07 24.61 0.34
C THR A 416 1.63 23.47 -0.53
N PRO A 417 2.06 23.71 -1.80
CA PRO A 417 2.56 22.65 -2.67
C PRO A 417 3.87 22.04 -2.14
N LEU A 418 4.06 20.73 -2.32
CA LEU A 418 5.31 20.03 -1.99
C LEU A 418 6.30 20.05 -3.17
N GLU A 419 7.60 20.11 -2.88
CA GLU A 419 8.62 19.49 -3.74
C GLU A 419 8.56 17.97 -3.55
N HIS A 420 8.44 17.23 -4.66
CA HIS A 420 8.40 15.77 -4.65
C HIS A 420 9.77 15.20 -4.26
N MET A 421 9.96 14.89 -2.98
CA MET A 421 11.09 14.08 -2.53
C MET A 421 10.79 12.62 -2.85
N GLY A 422 11.13 12.19 -4.07
CA GLY A 422 11.09 10.79 -4.46
C GLY A 422 11.94 9.92 -3.51
N ASN A 423 11.73 8.60 -3.54
CA ASN A 423 12.40 7.61 -2.67
C ASN A 423 13.95 7.71 -2.62
N ARG A 424 14.59 8.42 -3.56
CA ARG A 424 16.04 8.70 -3.59
C ARG A 424 16.55 9.69 -2.54
N ALA A 425 15.72 10.55 -1.96
CA ALA A 425 16.19 11.52 -0.96
C ALA A 425 16.54 10.88 0.41
N ARG A 426 16.23 9.58 0.60
CA ARG A 426 16.40 8.88 1.88
C ARG A 426 17.77 8.24 2.09
N SER A 427 18.52 7.92 1.03
CA SER A 427 19.85 7.30 1.18
C SER A 427 20.95 8.28 1.63
N THR A 428 20.69 9.58 1.61
CA THR A 428 21.69 10.61 1.90
C THR A 428 21.71 11.02 3.38
N ARG A 429 20.58 10.94 4.11
CA ARG A 429 20.55 11.28 5.54
C ARG A 429 21.16 10.21 6.44
N ASP A 430 21.10 8.95 6.04
CA ASP A 430 21.70 7.84 6.81
C ASP A 430 23.23 7.75 6.64
N ARG A 431 23.85 8.57 5.77
CA ARG A 431 25.31 8.66 5.63
C ARG A 431 25.96 9.76 6.45
N ASP A 432 25.23 10.83 6.78
CA ASP A 432 25.82 12.02 7.42
C ASP A 432 25.63 12.05 8.95
N GLY A 433 25.14 10.94 9.55
CA GLY A 433 25.03 10.75 11.00
C GLY A 433 26.21 10.03 11.66
N GLY A 434 27.31 9.81 10.94
CA GLY A 434 28.55 9.25 11.48
C GLY A 434 29.43 10.35 12.05
N GLY A 435 29.61 10.34 13.37
CA GLY A 435 30.27 11.38 14.15
C GLY A 435 31.64 11.83 13.62
N ILE A 436 31.91 13.11 13.90
CA ILE A 436 33.21 13.77 13.80
C ILE A 436 34.22 12.96 14.63
N ALA A 437 34.99 12.09 13.97
CA ALA A 437 36.20 11.53 14.55
C ALA A 437 37.32 12.56 14.39
N GLN A 438 37.77 13.10 15.53
CA GLN A 438 39.00 13.88 15.62
C GLN A 438 40.15 13.08 15.00
N ARG A 439 40.87 13.70 14.07
CA ARG A 439 42.13 13.14 13.53
C ARG A 439 43.16 13.10 14.66
N PRO A 440 43.83 11.97 14.92
CA PRO A 440 45.11 12.02 15.62
C PRO A 440 46.16 12.55 14.62
N GLU A 441 46.93 13.54 15.06
CA GLU A 441 48.14 13.96 14.38
C GLU A 441 49.13 12.79 14.30
N ASP A 442 49.68 12.54 13.12
CA ASP A 442 50.80 11.60 12.95
C ASP A 442 52.12 12.40 12.97
N PRO A 443 53.00 12.16 13.96
CA PRO A 443 54.29 12.79 14.03
C PRO A 443 55.28 11.97 13.19
N ARG A 444 55.52 12.39 11.95
CA ARG A 444 56.82 12.38 11.20
C ARG A 444 56.60 12.17 9.70
N ARG A 445 57.24 13.07 8.95
CA ARG A 445 57.59 13.06 7.52
C ARG A 445 56.55 13.57 6.53
#